data_AF-A0A942S713-F1
#
_entry.id   AF-A0A942S713-F1
#
_cell.length_a   1.000
_cell.length_b   1.000
_cell.length_c   1.000
_cell.angle_alpha   90.00
_cell.angle_beta   90.00
_cell.angle_gamma   90.00
#
_symmetry.space_group_name_H-M   'P 1'
#
loop_
_entity.id
_entity.type
_entity.pdbx_description
1 polymer ?
#
loop_
_entity_poly.entity_id
_entity_poly.type
_entity_poly.pdbx_seq_one_letter_code
_entity_poly.pdbx_strand_id
1 'polypeptide(L)' 'VLMKLINRQTGEDCYEIVKEMKGGFTARFYQTLMFFVGSDLKQEWNPSENKIDKQIDGIVQELDRMYGYTSVTSAK' A
#
# COMPACT_ATOMS: atom_id res chain seq x y z
N VAL A 1 -1.18 3.84 6.41
CA VAL A 1 -0.80 2.43 6.71
C VAL A 1 -1.51 1.45 5.79
N LEU A 2 -2.85 1.37 5.77
CA LEU A 2 -3.57 0.41 4.91
C LEU A 2 -3.22 0.55 3.41
N MET A 3 -3.22 1.77 2.87
CA MET A 3 -2.87 2.00 1.45
C MET A 3 -1.43 1.56 1.12
N LYS A 4 -0.51 1.75 2.05
CA LYS A 4 0.87 1.26 1.94
C LYS A 4 0.96 -0.27 1.97
N LEU A 5 0.13 -0.94 2.78
CA LEU A 5 0.03 -2.41 2.77
C LEU A 5 -0.55 -2.94 1.45
N ILE A 6 -1.54 -2.23 0.89
CA ILE A 6 -2.08 -2.55 -0.43
C ILE A 6 -0.95 -2.43 -1.46
N ASN A 7 -0.27 -1.29 -1.52
CA ASN A 7 0.86 -1.08 -2.43
C ASN A 7 1.97 -2.13 -2.26
N ARG A 8 2.32 -2.50 -1.02
CA ARG A 8 3.27 -3.59 -0.74
C ARG A 8 2.86 -4.93 -1.39
N GLN A 9 1.56 -5.27 -1.35
CA GLN A 9 1.06 -6.54 -1.86
C GLN A 9 0.83 -6.53 -3.38
N THR A 10 0.32 -5.42 -3.92
CA THR A 10 -0.06 -5.30 -5.33
C THR A 10 1.06 -4.74 -6.20
N GLY A 11 1.99 -3.97 -5.63
CA GLY A 11 2.98 -3.17 -6.34
C GLY A 11 2.44 -1.85 -6.91
N GLU A 12 1.16 -1.53 -6.64
CA GLU A 12 0.47 -0.36 -7.22
C GLU A 12 -0.18 0.47 -6.11
N ASP A 13 -0.19 1.80 -6.26
CA ASP A 13 -0.87 2.66 -5.31
C ASP A 13 -2.41 2.58 -5.45
N CYS A 14 -3.12 3.05 -4.42
CA CYS A 14 -4.58 2.96 -4.39
C CYS A 14 -5.26 3.85 -5.45
N TYR A 15 -4.58 4.88 -5.96
CA TYR A 15 -5.12 5.72 -7.01
C TYR A 15 -5.18 4.96 -8.34
N GLU A 16 -4.09 4.28 -8.71
CA GLU A 16 -4.03 3.50 -9.95
C GLU A 16 -4.99 2.30 -9.89
N ILE A 17 -5.09 1.61 -8.75
CA ILE A 17 -6.08 0.53 -8.56
C ILE A 17 -7.52 1.04 -8.77
N VAL A 18 -7.88 2.18 -8.16
CA VAL A 18 -9.24 2.75 -8.34
C VAL A 18 -9.46 3.21 -9.77
N LYS A 19 -8.44 3.77 -10.42
CA LYS A 19 -8.49 4.22 -11.81
C LYS A 19 -8.70 3.05 -12.78
N GLU A 20 -8.03 1.93 -12.56
CA GLU A 20 -8.21 0.71 -13.35
C GLU A 20 -9.63 0.14 -13.17
N MET A 21 -10.12 0.05 -11.93
CA MET A 21 -11.40 -0.60 -11.62
C MET A 21 -12.63 0.28 -11.87
N LYS A 22 -12.51 1.60 -11.70
CA LYS A 22 -13.65 2.55 -11.66
C LYS A 22 -13.49 3.73 -12.61
N GLY A 23 -12.40 3.78 -13.37
CA GLY A 23 -12.08 4.87 -14.29
C GLY A 23 -11.44 6.09 -13.61
N GLY A 24 -10.73 6.88 -14.41
CA GLY A 24 -9.93 8.01 -13.93
C GLY A 24 -10.74 9.16 -13.33
N PHE A 25 -12.01 9.34 -13.72
CA PHE A 25 -12.88 10.36 -13.11
C PHE A 25 -13.18 10.03 -11.65
N THR A 26 -13.57 8.78 -11.39
CA THR A 26 -13.85 8.28 -10.04
C THR A 26 -12.60 8.32 -9.15
N ALA A 27 -11.43 7.96 -9.69
CA ALA A 27 -10.16 8.04 -8.97
C ALA A 27 -9.84 9.46 -8.49
N ARG A 28 -10.05 10.48 -9.35
CA ARG A 28 -9.87 11.89 -8.96
C ARG A 28 -10.87 12.37 -7.90
N PHE A 29 -12.11 11.88 -7.96
CA PHE A 29 -13.10 12.19 -6.93
C PHE A 29 -12.64 11.68 -5.55
N TYR A 30 -12.25 10.41 -5.47
CA TYR A 30 -11.74 9.83 -4.22
C TYR A 30 -10.42 10.45 -3.77
N GLN A 31 -9.52 10.81 -4.69
CA GLN A 31 -8.29 11.54 -4.36
C GLN A 31 -8.59 12.86 -3.65
N THR A 32 -9.59 13.60 -4.14
CA THR A 32 -10.02 14.86 -3.53
C THR A 32 -10.54 14.62 -2.11
N LEU A 33 -11.36 13.60 -1.91
CA LEU A 33 -11.86 13.25 -0.57
C LEU A 33 -10.73 12.87 0.39
N MET A 34 -9.74 12.11 -0.09
CA MET A 34 -8.57 11.74 0.72
C MET A 34 -7.78 12.97 1.16
N PHE A 35 -7.60 13.93 0.26
CA PHE A 35 -6.92 15.19 0.58
C PHE A 35 -7.63 15.97 1.69
N PHE A 36 -8.97 16.01 1.68
CA PHE A 36 -9.75 16.68 2.74
C PHE A 36 -9.59 16.03 4.12
N VAL A 37 -9.39 14.71 4.18
CA VAL A 37 -9.10 14.01 5.45
C VAL A 37 -7.61 14.02 5.81
N GLY A 38 -6.78 14.78 5.07
CA GLY A 38 -5.35 14.93 5.33
C GLY A 38 -4.51 13.73 4.90
N SER A 39 -4.95 13.00 3.87
CA SER A 39 -4.25 11.82 3.34
C SER A 39 -4.24 11.83 1.81
N ASP A 40 -3.59 10.84 1.21
CA ASP A 40 -3.43 10.71 -0.24
C ASP A 40 -3.67 9.24 -0.64
N LEU A 41 -4.24 8.99 -1.83
CA LEU A 41 -4.33 7.64 -2.42
C LEU A 41 -2.99 7.17 -3.01
N LYS A 42 -2.17 8.11 -3.46
CA LYS A 42 -0.85 7.89 -4.07
C LYS A 42 0.22 7.74 -3.01
N GLN A 43 0.03 6.77 -2.13
CA GLN A 43 1.03 6.41 -1.14
C GLN A 43 1.95 5.33 -1.71
N GLU A 44 3.16 5.74 -2.06
CA GLU A 44 4.22 4.84 -2.50
C GLU A 44 4.73 3.94 -1.36
N TRP A 45 5.29 2.80 -1.74
CA TRP A 45 5.90 1.82 -0.85
C TRP A 45 7.42 1.76 -1.09
N ASN A 46 8.22 2.21 -0.12
CA ASN A 46 9.68 2.15 -0.21
C ASN A 46 10.31 1.85 1.18
N PRO A 47 10.43 0.58 1.57
CA PRO A 47 11.01 0.20 2.87
C PRO A 47 12.52 0.46 2.99
N SER A 48 13.22 0.72 1.88
CA SER A 48 14.65 1.03 1.87
C SER A 48 14.93 2.47 2.35
N GLU A 49 14.07 3.42 1.96
CA GLU A 49 14.27 4.84 2.24
C GLU A 49 13.28 5.38 3.29
N ASN A 50 12.07 4.80 3.39
CA ASN A 50 11.04 5.24 4.32
C ASN A 50 11.04 4.42 5.62
N LYS A 51 11.30 5.10 6.74
CA LYS A 51 11.35 4.48 8.08
C LYS A 51 10.02 3.81 8.47
N ILE A 52 8.89 4.40 8.13
CA ILE A 52 7.56 3.84 8.45
C ILE A 52 7.33 2.57 7.63
N ASP A 53 7.69 2.58 6.34
CA ASP A 53 7.55 1.40 5.48
C ASP A 53 8.43 0.26 5.97
N LYS A 54 9.66 0.55 6.42
CA LYS A 54 10.54 -0.42 7.07
C LYS A 54 9.92 -1.02 8.34
N GLN A 55 9.27 -0.20 9.16
CA GLN A 55 8.59 -0.68 10.37
C GLN A 55 7.38 -1.56 10.02
N ILE A 56 6.58 -1.15 9.04
CA ILE A 56 5.44 -1.94 8.55
C ILE A 56 5.95 -3.29 8.01
N ASP A 57 7.02 -3.29 7.21
CA ASP A 57 7.57 -4.51 6.64
C ASP A 57 8.10 -5.47 7.71
N GLY A 58 8.79 -4.95 8.73
CA GLY A 58 9.22 -5.75 9.88
C GLY A 58 8.06 -6.44 10.60
N ILE A 59 6.97 -5.71 10.85
CA ILE A 59 5.75 -6.27 11.47
C ILE A 59 5.14 -7.34 10.56
N VAL A 60 5.03 -7.09 9.27
CA VAL A 60 4.46 -8.07 8.33
C VAL A 60 5.31 -9.34 8.26
N GLN A 61 6.64 -9.22 8.18
CA GLN A 61 7.54 -10.38 8.19
C GLN A 61 7.44 -11.19 9.49
N GLU A 62 7.25 -10.54 10.63
CA GLU A 62 7.06 -11.22 11.92
C GLU A 62 5.73 -12.00 11.94
N LEU A 63 4.65 -11.39 11.45
CA LEU A 63 3.35 -12.05 11.32
C LEU A 63 3.44 -13.25 10.36
N ASP A 64 4.09 -13.10 9.21
CA ASP A 64 4.28 -14.20 8.25
C ASP A 64 5.00 -15.39 8.89
N ARG A 65 6.02 -15.15 9.71
CA ARG A 65 6.74 -16.20 10.45
C ARG A 65 5.87 -16.85 11.51
N MET A 66 5.09 -16.06 12.25
CA MET A 66 4.22 -16.56 13.33
C MET A 66 3.10 -17.47 12.80
N TYR A 67 2.51 -17.10 11.68
CA TYR A 67 1.37 -17.81 11.08
C TYR A 67 1.78 -18.80 9.97
N GLY A 68 3.08 -18.92 9.64
CA GLY A 68 3.59 -19.90 8.67
C GLY A 68 3.43 -19.53 7.19
N TYR A 69 3.30 -18.24 6.85
CA TYR A 69 3.13 -17.72 5.48
C TYR A 69 4.44 -17.44 4.72
N THR A 70 5.55 -18.08 5.10
CA THR A 70 6.92 -17.78 4.61
C THR A 70 7.11 -17.88 3.08
N SER A 71 6.22 -18.54 2.34
CA SER A 71 6.36 -18.75 0.89
C SER A 71 5.91 -17.61 -0.01
N VAL A 72 5.16 -16.62 0.49
CA VAL A 72 4.57 -15.56 -0.37
C VAL A 72 5.50 -14.35 -0.52
N THR A 73 6.41 -14.14 0.44
CA THR A 73 7.14 -12.86 0.59
C THR A 73 8.59 -12.92 0.11
N SER A 74 9.16 -14.11 -0.16
CA SER A 74 10.59 -14.29 -0.46
C SER A 74 11.00 -14.07 -1.93
N ALA A 75 10.11 -13.55 -2.79
CA ALA A 75 10.34 -13.49 -4.25
C ALA A 75 10.40 -12.07 -4.86
N LYS A 76 10.59 -11.02 -4.05
CA LYS A 76 10.85 -9.66 -4.56
C LYS A 76 11.99 -8.99 -3.84
#